data_AF-A0A661BLB8-F1
#
_entry.id   AF-A0A661BLB8-F1
#
_cell.length_a   1.000
_cell.length_b   1.000
_cell.length_c   1.000
_cell.angle_alpha   90.00
_cell.angle_beta   90.00
_cell.angle_gamma   90.00
#
_symmetry.space_group_name_H-M   'P 1'
#
loop_
_entity.id
_entity.type
_entity.pdbx_description
1 polymer ?
#
loop_
_entity_poly.entity_id
_entity_poly.type
_entity_poly.pdbx_seq_one_letter_code
_entity_poly.pdbx_strand_id
1 'polypeptide(L)'
;MDGERRVSVFDGALRISELRLERPLDVAPVLTADIAVENIALTDLTRAFSFGNIQGRLEGHVQDLVLVDWHPRSFDAVFRTPNDDDSRHRISQRAVDDLAGLGGAQGAISRTFLRFFKAFSYDRLGLSCRLRSGVCEMGGIAPAARGYYIVRGAGVPRIDVIGFNRRIDWTILLDRLRAVTQSDGPVVR
;
A
#
# COMPACT_ATOMS: atom_id res chain seq x y z
N MET A 1 -23.87 20.88 4.57
CA MET A 1 -23.05 21.36 3.45
C MET A 1 -21.90 20.37 3.34
N ASP A 2 -22.13 19.23 2.69
CA ASP A 2 -21.11 18.18 2.64
C ASP A 2 -20.15 18.50 1.49
N GLY A 3 -19.09 19.20 1.87
CA GLY A 3 -18.03 19.62 0.97
C GLY A 3 -17.07 18.47 0.74
N GLU A 4 -17.28 17.76 -0.35
CA GLU A 4 -16.26 16.89 -0.92
C GLU A 4 -14.98 17.69 -1.16
N ARG A 5 -13.85 17.21 -0.64
CA ARG A 5 -12.55 17.89 -0.77
C ARG A 5 -11.65 17.10 -1.70
N ARG A 6 -11.27 17.71 -2.81
CA ARG A 6 -10.27 17.17 -3.72
C ARG A 6 -8.90 17.78 -3.40
N VAL A 7 -7.88 16.94 -3.25
CA VAL A 7 -6.49 17.32 -3.01
C VAL A 7 -5.64 16.67 -4.07
N SER A 8 -4.97 17.47 -4.90
CA SER A 8 -4.04 16.96 -5.91
C SER A 8 -2.74 16.53 -5.23
N VAL A 9 -2.26 15.32 -5.53
CA VAL A 9 -1.03 14.77 -4.95
C VAL A 9 -0.41 13.75 -5.92
N PHE A 10 0.92 13.74 -6.05
CA PHE A 10 1.66 12.77 -6.88
C PHE A 10 1.06 12.56 -8.29
N ASP A 11 0.77 13.65 -9.01
CA ASP A 11 0.13 13.62 -10.35
C ASP A 11 -1.23 12.89 -10.42
N GLY A 12 -1.91 12.79 -9.28
CA GLY A 12 -3.28 12.29 -9.16
C GLY A 12 -4.05 13.10 -8.12
N ALA A 13 -5.06 12.49 -7.50
CA ALA A 13 -5.87 13.16 -6.50
C ALA A 13 -6.35 12.22 -5.39
N LEU A 14 -6.54 12.81 -4.21
CA LEU A 14 -7.33 12.27 -3.12
C LEU A 14 -8.66 13.02 -3.06
N ARG A 15 -9.73 12.29 -2.83
CA ARG A 15 -11.09 12.81 -2.73
C ARG A 15 -11.68 12.38 -1.40
N ILE A 16 -11.92 13.34 -0.52
CA ILE A 16 -12.38 13.10 0.84
C ILE A 16 -13.86 13.48 0.91
N SER A 17 -14.69 12.54 1.34
CA SER A 17 -16.13 12.70 1.52
C SER A 17 -16.56 12.22 2.90
N GLU A 18 -17.81 12.53 3.27
CA GLU A 18 -18.39 12.11 4.56
C GLU A 18 -17.53 12.47 5.79
N LEU A 19 -16.78 13.57 5.70
CA LEU A 19 -15.88 14.02 6.76
C LEU A 19 -16.71 14.53 7.94
N ARG A 20 -16.64 13.84 9.07
CA ARG A 20 -17.31 14.24 10.33
C ARG A 20 -16.31 14.21 11.47
N LEU A 21 -16.38 15.23 12.32
CA LEU A 21 -15.57 15.34 13.53
C LEU A 21 -16.50 15.46 14.73
N GLU A 22 -16.43 14.48 15.61
CA GLU A 22 -17.20 14.42 16.85
C GLU A 22 -16.29 14.69 18.05
N ARG A 23 -16.84 15.40 19.04
CA ARG A 23 -16.14 15.73 20.30
C ARG A 23 -14.73 16.32 20.09
N PRO A 24 -14.57 17.40 19.29
CA PRO A 24 -13.26 17.93 18.90
C PRO A 24 -12.41 18.48 20.05
N LEU A 25 -13.03 18.81 21.18
CA LEU A 25 -12.36 19.37 22.37
C LEU A 25 -12.25 18.35 23.52
N ASP A 26 -12.61 17.10 23.27
CA ASP A 26 -12.52 15.99 24.23
C ASP A 26 -11.13 15.32 24.15
N VAL A 27 -10.78 14.53 25.15
CA VAL A 27 -9.51 13.78 25.20
C VAL A 27 -9.46 12.64 24.16
N ALA A 28 -10.59 12.26 23.60
CA ALA A 28 -10.71 11.21 22.58
C ALA A 28 -11.63 11.67 21.43
N PRO A 29 -11.17 12.60 20.56
CA PRO A 29 -11.94 13.02 19.41
C PRO A 29 -12.15 11.85 18.44
N VAL A 30 -13.28 11.86 17.74
CA VAL A 30 -13.61 10.85 16.74
C VAL A 30 -13.75 11.50 15.38
N LEU A 31 -12.98 11.03 14.40
CA LEU A 31 -13.07 11.48 13.01
C LEU A 31 -13.53 10.33 12.14
N THR A 32 -14.54 10.57 11.31
CA THR A 32 -14.95 9.65 10.25
C THR A 32 -14.79 10.27 8.88
N ALA A 33 -14.44 9.46 7.87
CA ALA A 33 -14.34 9.91 6.49
C ALA A 33 -14.33 8.73 5.51
N ASP A 34 -14.63 9.02 4.25
CA ASP A 34 -14.26 8.18 3.12
C ASP A 34 -13.21 8.89 2.27
N ILE A 35 -12.25 8.13 1.75
CA ILE A 35 -11.16 8.63 0.94
C ILE A 35 -11.11 7.81 -0.34
N ALA A 36 -11.26 8.44 -1.50
CA ALA A 36 -10.94 7.83 -2.79
C ALA A 36 -9.57 8.30 -3.28
N VAL A 37 -8.83 7.38 -3.89
CA VAL A 37 -7.49 7.59 -4.45
C VAL A 37 -7.58 7.42 -5.95
N GLU A 38 -7.21 8.45 -6.69
CA GLU A 38 -7.37 8.51 -8.14
C GLU A 38 -6.02 8.76 -8.81
N ASN A 39 -5.59 7.77 -9.59
CA ASN A 39 -4.51 7.90 -10.56
C ASN A 39 -3.16 8.43 -10.03
N ILE A 40 -2.82 8.08 -8.79
CA ILE A 40 -1.57 8.48 -8.14
C ILE A 40 -0.37 7.87 -8.88
N ALA A 41 0.63 8.67 -9.23
CA ALA A 41 1.88 8.18 -9.80
C ALA A 41 2.67 7.40 -8.74
N LEU A 42 2.81 6.09 -8.93
CA LEU A 42 3.54 5.22 -8.01
C LEU A 42 4.99 5.65 -7.85
N THR A 43 5.60 6.18 -8.92
CA THR A 43 7.01 6.59 -8.90
C THR A 43 7.26 7.75 -7.94
N ASP A 44 6.33 8.70 -7.85
CA ASP A 44 6.44 9.84 -6.93
C ASP A 44 6.08 9.42 -5.51
N LEU A 45 5.02 8.62 -5.37
CA LEU A 45 4.60 8.05 -4.09
C LEU A 45 5.73 7.25 -3.43
N THR A 46 6.30 6.25 -4.10
CA THR A 46 7.31 5.37 -3.48
C THR A 46 8.63 6.08 -3.24
N ARG A 47 8.96 7.10 -4.05
CA ARG A 47 10.13 7.95 -3.81
C ARG A 47 9.97 8.79 -2.54
N ALA A 48 8.80 9.38 -2.32
CA ALA A 48 8.53 10.20 -1.14
C ALA A 48 8.61 9.41 0.18
N PHE A 49 8.35 8.10 0.13
CA PHE A 49 8.35 7.21 1.28
C PHE A 49 9.46 6.16 1.27
N SER A 50 10.53 6.35 0.48
CA SER A 50 11.72 5.47 0.43
C SER A 50 11.44 3.97 0.14
N PHE A 51 10.30 3.67 -0.49
CA PHE A 51 9.79 2.32 -0.78
C PHE A 51 10.36 1.75 -2.09
N GLY A 52 11.63 2.02 -2.38
CA GLY A 52 12.21 1.76 -3.69
C GLY A 52 11.49 2.48 -4.85
N ASN A 53 11.59 1.92 -6.05
CA ASN A 53 10.99 2.50 -7.26
C ASN A 53 9.93 1.55 -7.80
N ILE A 54 8.68 2.03 -7.83
CA ILE A 54 7.57 1.38 -8.52
C ILE A 54 7.08 2.36 -9.59
N GLN A 55 7.03 1.92 -10.83
CA GLN A 55 6.43 2.64 -11.96
C GLN A 55 5.02 2.09 -12.20
N GLY A 56 4.09 2.97 -12.53
CA GLY A 56 2.67 2.65 -12.65
C GLY A 56 1.78 3.75 -12.08
N ARG A 57 0.48 3.54 -12.14
CA ARG A 57 -0.55 4.33 -11.45
C ARG A 57 -1.16 3.53 -10.31
N LEU A 58 -1.67 4.23 -9.31
CA LEU A 58 -2.37 3.65 -8.18
C LEU A 58 -3.73 4.33 -8.02
N GLU A 59 -4.76 3.51 -7.88
CA GLU A 59 -6.09 3.93 -7.48
C GLU A 59 -6.57 3.11 -6.29
N GLY A 60 -7.65 3.53 -5.67
CA GLY A 60 -8.18 2.82 -4.52
C GLY A 60 -9.12 3.64 -3.68
N HIS A 61 -9.34 3.15 -2.47
CA HIS A 61 -10.13 3.83 -1.47
C HIS A 61 -9.77 3.38 -0.06
N VAL A 62 -10.18 4.20 0.91
CA VAL A 62 -10.36 3.87 2.32
C VAL A 62 -11.80 4.24 2.65
N GLN A 63 -12.64 3.25 2.92
CA GLN A 63 -14.04 3.40 3.27
C GLN A 63 -14.25 3.18 4.76
N ASP A 64 -15.28 3.80 5.32
CA ASP A 64 -15.67 3.67 6.73
C ASP A 64 -14.50 3.93 7.69
N LEU A 65 -13.66 4.93 7.37
CA LEU A 65 -12.54 5.27 8.24
C LEU A 65 -13.09 5.80 9.55
N VAL A 66 -12.63 5.22 10.65
CA VAL A 66 -12.87 5.73 12.01
C VAL A 66 -11.53 5.92 12.67
N LEU A 67 -11.21 7.16 13.01
CA LEU A 67 -10.10 7.52 13.87
C LEU A 67 -10.64 7.83 15.26
N VAL A 68 -10.00 7.27 16.29
CA VAL A 68 -10.24 7.66 17.69
C VAL A 68 -8.92 8.14 18.25
N ASP A 69 -8.90 9.36 18.79
CA ASP A 69 -7.66 10.00 19.22
C ASP A 69 -6.60 9.98 18.11
N TRP A 70 -7.02 10.27 16.87
CA TRP A 70 -6.16 10.27 15.67
C TRP A 70 -5.54 8.92 15.27
N HIS A 71 -5.90 7.84 15.95
CA HIS A 71 -5.46 6.48 15.63
C HIS A 71 -6.56 5.71 14.89
N PRO A 72 -6.24 5.00 13.79
CA PRO A 72 -7.19 4.17 13.08
C PRO A 72 -7.77 3.06 13.96
N ARG A 73 -9.09 3.01 14.06
CA ARG A 73 -9.83 1.95 14.74
C ARG A 73 -10.48 0.97 13.79
N SER A 74 -11.00 1.47 12.67
CA SER A 74 -11.55 0.66 11.59
C SER A 74 -11.49 1.38 10.26
N PHE A 75 -11.40 0.60 9.18
CA PHE A 75 -11.60 1.02 7.80
C PHE A 75 -11.63 -0.22 6.89
N ASP A 76 -12.08 -0.05 5.65
CA ASP A 76 -11.83 -0.98 4.55
C ASP A 76 -11.00 -0.27 3.47
N ALA A 77 -9.77 -0.73 3.26
CA ALA A 77 -8.85 -0.12 2.31
C ALA A 77 -8.52 -1.09 1.17
N VAL A 78 -8.58 -0.58 -0.05
CA VAL A 78 -8.16 -1.30 -1.26
C VAL A 78 -7.36 -0.35 -2.12
N PHE A 79 -6.14 -0.74 -2.48
CA PHE A 79 -5.28 -0.01 -3.41
C PHE A 79 -4.80 -0.95 -4.49
N ARG A 80 -4.81 -0.51 -5.75
CA ARG A 80 -4.39 -1.33 -6.88
C ARG A 80 -4.01 -0.47 -8.08
N THR A 81 -3.28 -1.05 -9.01
CA THR A 81 -3.14 -0.48 -10.35
C THR A 81 -4.51 -0.41 -11.03
N PRO A 82 -4.85 0.71 -11.69
CA PRO A 82 -6.02 0.80 -12.56
C PRO A 82 -5.99 -0.29 -13.64
N ASN A 83 -7.18 -0.70 -14.14
CA ASN A 83 -7.25 -1.74 -15.18
C ASN A 83 -6.83 -1.21 -16.55
N ASP A 84 -6.92 0.11 -16.76
CA ASP A 84 -6.64 0.87 -17.97
C ASP A 84 -5.34 1.70 -17.87
N ASP A 85 -4.44 1.31 -16.97
CA ASP A 85 -3.13 1.96 -16.80
C ASP A 85 -2.18 1.58 -17.94
N ASP A 86 -1.90 2.54 -18.82
CA ASP A 86 -0.99 2.42 -19.97
C ASP A 86 0.46 2.80 -19.66
N SER A 87 0.74 3.19 -18.41
CA SER A 87 2.08 3.58 -17.98
C SER A 87 3.01 2.37 -17.86
N ARG A 88 4.32 2.63 -17.76
CA ARG A 88 5.30 1.55 -17.62
C ARG A 88 5.17 0.91 -16.24
N HIS A 89 5.00 -0.40 -16.20
CA HIS A 89 4.99 -1.19 -14.96
C HIS A 89 6.34 -1.85 -14.72
N ARG A 90 7.17 -1.16 -13.92
CA ARG A 90 8.46 -1.70 -13.47
C ARG A 90 8.61 -1.55 -11.96
N ILE A 91 9.21 -2.55 -11.34
CA ILE A 91 9.45 -2.57 -9.90
C ILE A 91 10.92 -2.89 -9.62
N SER A 92 11.55 -2.10 -8.76
CA SER A 92 12.94 -2.35 -8.35
C SER A 92 13.02 -3.52 -7.37
N GLN A 93 14.19 -4.16 -7.28
CA GLN A 93 14.42 -5.21 -6.28
C GLN A 93 14.10 -4.73 -4.85
N ARG A 94 14.56 -3.52 -4.49
CA ARG A 94 14.28 -2.94 -3.17
C ARG A 94 12.78 -2.87 -2.89
N ALA A 95 11.99 -2.38 -3.85
CA ALA A 95 10.54 -2.31 -3.71
C ALA A 95 9.90 -3.70 -3.56
N VAL A 96 10.42 -4.72 -4.25
CA VAL A 96 9.96 -6.11 -4.06
C VAL A 96 10.24 -6.61 -2.65
N ASP A 97 11.47 -6.40 -2.14
CA ASP A 97 11.87 -6.81 -0.80
C ASP A 97 11.02 -6.10 0.27
N ASP A 98 10.77 -4.81 0.09
CA ASP A 98 9.93 -3.96 0.95
C ASP A 98 8.45 -4.43 0.97
N LEU A 99 7.85 -4.69 -0.20
CA LEU A 99 6.47 -5.24 -0.30
C LEU A 99 6.36 -6.61 0.38
N ALA A 100 7.37 -7.46 0.19
CA ALA A 100 7.40 -8.78 0.79
C ALA A 100 7.50 -8.70 2.33
N GLY A 101 8.28 -7.75 2.85
CA GLY A 101 8.34 -7.43 4.27
C GLY A 101 6.98 -7.08 4.87
N LEU A 102 6.19 -6.24 4.18
CA LEU A 102 4.84 -5.86 4.62
C LEU A 102 3.87 -7.04 4.65
N GLY A 103 3.82 -7.84 3.58
CA GLY A 103 2.92 -8.99 3.42
C GLY A 103 3.25 -10.21 4.31
N GLY A 104 4.30 -10.10 5.16
CA GLY A 104 4.84 -11.22 5.92
C GLY A 104 5.49 -12.30 5.05
N ALA A 105 5.85 -11.94 3.82
CA ALA A 105 6.38 -12.82 2.80
C ALA A 105 7.91 -12.89 2.86
N GLN A 106 8.48 -13.30 3.99
CA GLN A 106 9.93 -13.51 4.06
C GLN A 106 10.41 -14.73 3.22
N GLY A 107 9.52 -15.48 2.57
CA GLY A 107 9.76 -16.88 2.22
C GLY A 107 9.72 -17.31 0.75
N ALA A 108 9.40 -16.47 -0.25
CA ALA A 108 9.28 -16.98 -1.63
C ALA A 108 9.64 -15.98 -2.75
N ILE A 109 10.62 -15.11 -2.53
CA ILE A 109 11.29 -14.44 -3.64
C ILE A 109 12.44 -15.33 -4.10
N SER A 110 12.49 -15.68 -5.40
CA SER A 110 13.66 -16.38 -5.96
C SER A 110 14.88 -15.45 -5.91
N ARG A 111 15.65 -15.52 -4.81
CA ARG A 111 16.87 -14.72 -4.59
C ARG A 111 17.89 -14.82 -5.73
N THR A 112 17.83 -15.89 -6.53
CA THR A 112 18.69 -16.12 -7.70
C THR A 112 18.51 -15.07 -8.80
N PHE A 113 17.30 -14.55 -9.02
CA PHE A 113 17.03 -13.53 -10.06
C PHE A 113 17.39 -12.11 -9.63
N LEU A 114 17.41 -11.85 -8.32
CA LEU A 114 17.62 -10.50 -7.78
C LEU A 114 19.03 -9.95 -8.04
N ARG A 115 20.03 -10.81 -8.20
CA ARG A 115 21.43 -10.38 -8.40
C ARG A 115 21.75 -9.85 -9.80
N PHE A 116 20.93 -10.16 -10.81
CA PHE A 116 21.22 -9.84 -12.21
C PHE A 116 20.39 -8.69 -12.77
N PHE A 117 19.24 -8.37 -12.18
CA PHE A 117 18.30 -7.40 -12.73
C PHE A 117 18.00 -6.28 -11.72
N LYS A 118 18.17 -5.03 -12.18
CA LYS A 118 17.88 -3.83 -11.36
C LYS A 118 16.38 -3.55 -11.21
N ALA A 119 15.56 -4.04 -12.14
CA ALA A 119 14.11 -3.87 -12.13
C ALA A 119 13.41 -4.97 -12.94
N PHE A 120 12.22 -5.34 -12.48
CA PHE A 120 11.35 -6.36 -13.04
C PHE A 120 10.09 -5.72 -13.64
N SER A 121 9.53 -6.33 -14.67
CA SER A 121 8.22 -5.96 -15.22
C SER A 121 7.10 -6.65 -14.46
N TYR A 122 5.98 -5.96 -14.28
CA TYR A 122 4.77 -6.52 -13.65
C TYR A 122 3.52 -6.13 -14.45
N ASP A 123 2.44 -6.89 -14.27
CA ASP A 123 1.12 -6.65 -14.87
C ASP A 123 0.30 -5.74 -13.96
N ARG A 124 0.12 -6.19 -12.71
CA ARG A 124 -0.73 -5.51 -11.75
C ARG A 124 -0.17 -5.63 -10.35
N LEU A 125 -0.46 -4.61 -9.56
CA LEU A 125 -0.16 -4.54 -8.14
C LEU A 125 -1.45 -4.21 -7.39
N GLY A 126 -1.61 -4.75 -6.20
CA GLY A 126 -2.69 -4.34 -5.31
C GLY A 126 -2.65 -5.00 -3.96
N LEU A 127 -3.14 -4.25 -2.97
CA LEU A 127 -3.14 -4.59 -1.56
C LEU A 127 -4.47 -4.14 -0.97
N SER A 128 -5.04 -4.95 -0.08
CA SER A 128 -6.21 -4.56 0.71
C SER A 128 -5.98 -4.85 2.18
N CYS A 129 -6.61 -4.05 3.02
CA CYS A 129 -6.59 -4.16 4.46
C CYS A 129 -7.96 -3.78 5.02
N ARG A 130 -8.64 -4.74 5.65
CA ARG A 130 -9.83 -4.45 6.46
C ARG A 130 -9.46 -4.48 7.94
N LEU A 131 -9.39 -3.30 8.56
CA LEU A 131 -9.03 -3.16 9.96
C LEU A 131 -10.27 -3.32 10.85
N ARG A 132 -10.29 -4.34 11.71
CA ARG A 132 -11.30 -4.51 12.76
C ARG A 132 -10.63 -5.07 14.01
N SER A 133 -10.96 -4.51 15.18
CA SER A 133 -10.46 -5.00 16.48
C SER A 133 -8.94 -5.14 16.56
N GLY A 134 -8.19 -4.19 15.98
CA GLY A 134 -6.72 -4.20 15.98
C GLY A 134 -6.09 -5.22 15.04
N VAL A 135 -6.87 -5.98 14.27
CA VAL A 135 -6.39 -6.91 13.25
C VAL A 135 -6.73 -6.37 11.88
N CYS A 136 -5.72 -6.32 11.01
CA CYS A 136 -5.92 -6.07 9.60
C CYS A 136 -6.06 -7.41 8.85
N GLU A 137 -7.20 -7.60 8.21
CA GLU A 137 -7.41 -8.68 7.24
C GLU A 137 -6.85 -8.27 5.89
N MET A 138 -5.75 -8.91 5.50
CA MET A 138 -4.96 -8.58 4.31
C MET A 138 -5.43 -9.35 3.08
N GLY A 139 -5.39 -8.70 1.93
CA GLY A 139 -5.60 -9.30 0.62
C GLY A 139 -4.80 -8.60 -0.48
N GLY A 140 -5.01 -9.02 -1.71
CA GLY A 140 -4.37 -8.42 -2.89
C GLY A 140 -5.18 -8.67 -4.15
N ILE A 141 -4.55 -8.57 -5.32
CA ILE A 141 -5.24 -8.59 -6.62
C ILE A 141 -5.88 -9.93 -6.97
N ALA A 142 -5.42 -11.03 -6.37
CA ALA A 142 -5.96 -12.36 -6.61
C ALA A 142 -5.57 -13.35 -5.49
N PRO A 143 -6.34 -14.41 -5.25
CA PRO A 143 -5.89 -15.51 -4.39
C PRO A 143 -4.70 -16.25 -5.03
N ALA A 144 -3.80 -16.75 -4.19
CA ALA A 144 -2.71 -17.65 -4.58
C ALA A 144 -2.91 -19.02 -3.90
N ALA A 145 -2.23 -20.06 -4.39
CA ALA A 145 -2.31 -21.41 -3.80
C ALA A 145 -2.01 -21.41 -2.30
N ARG A 146 -1.07 -20.55 -1.88
CA ARG A 146 -0.84 -20.21 -0.47
C ARG A 146 -0.77 -18.69 -0.38
N GLY A 147 -1.82 -18.05 0.15
CA GLY A 147 -1.85 -16.59 0.36
C GLY A 147 -2.64 -15.81 -0.70
N TYR A 148 -2.10 -14.68 -1.13
CA TYR A 148 -2.67 -13.76 -2.12
C TYR A 148 -1.55 -13.05 -2.89
N TYR A 149 -1.81 -12.72 -4.16
CA TYR A 149 -0.90 -11.92 -4.98
C TYR A 149 -0.96 -10.46 -4.59
N ILE A 150 0.18 -9.89 -4.21
CA ILE A 150 0.38 -8.43 -4.06
C ILE A 150 0.83 -7.85 -5.39
N VAL A 151 1.75 -8.54 -6.07
CA VAL A 151 2.23 -8.19 -7.42
C VAL A 151 2.15 -9.43 -8.29
N ARG A 152 1.61 -9.26 -9.49
CA ARG A 152 1.63 -10.29 -10.55
C ARG A 152 2.59 -9.83 -11.64
N GLY A 153 3.58 -10.65 -11.94
CA GLY A 153 4.61 -10.40 -12.94
C GLY A 153 4.11 -10.57 -14.37
N ALA A 154 4.66 -9.77 -15.29
CA ALA A 154 4.46 -9.90 -16.74
C ALA A 154 5.76 -9.62 -17.50
N GLY A 155 5.87 -10.18 -18.70
CA GLY A 155 7.08 -10.07 -19.54
C GLY A 155 8.28 -10.80 -18.95
N VAL A 156 9.49 -10.38 -19.35
CA VAL A 156 10.78 -10.92 -18.86
C VAL A 156 11.78 -9.76 -18.68
N PRO A 157 12.46 -9.63 -17.52
CA PRO A 157 12.29 -10.45 -16.32
C PRO A 157 11.02 -10.04 -15.54
N ARG A 158 10.20 -11.01 -15.16
CA ARG A 158 8.99 -10.82 -14.34
C ARG A 158 9.21 -11.25 -12.90
N ILE A 159 8.43 -10.69 -11.98
CA ILE A 159 8.43 -11.10 -10.58
C ILE A 159 7.02 -11.13 -10.01
N ASP A 160 6.72 -12.19 -9.26
CA ASP A 160 5.48 -12.34 -8.50
C ASP A 160 5.78 -12.10 -7.01
N VAL A 161 4.92 -11.33 -6.33
CA VAL A 161 5.01 -11.10 -4.88
C VAL A 161 3.75 -11.64 -4.24
N ILE A 162 3.91 -12.62 -3.34
CA ILE A 162 2.80 -13.32 -2.69
C ILE A 162 2.84 -13.05 -1.19
N GLY A 163 1.78 -12.46 -0.65
CA GLY A 163 1.56 -12.32 0.79
C GLY A 163 0.94 -13.60 1.37
N PHE A 164 1.46 -14.08 2.49
CA PHE A 164 0.98 -15.32 3.13
C PHE A 164 0.09 -15.05 4.35
N ASN A 165 0.35 -13.96 5.05
CA ASN A 165 -0.38 -13.62 6.27
C ASN A 165 -1.65 -12.83 5.91
N ARG A 166 -2.80 -13.48 6.05
CA ARG A 166 -4.13 -12.87 5.82
C ARG A 166 -4.64 -12.11 7.03
N ARG A 167 -4.09 -12.32 8.22
CA ARG A 167 -4.45 -11.62 9.46
C ARG A 167 -3.16 -11.14 10.10
N ILE A 168 -3.03 -9.84 10.29
CA ILE A 168 -1.84 -9.23 10.88
C ILE A 168 -2.31 -8.25 11.95
N ASP A 169 -1.64 -8.24 13.10
CA ASP A 169 -1.84 -7.20 14.10
C ASP A 169 -1.50 -5.83 13.48
N TRP A 170 -2.40 -4.87 13.65
CA TRP A 170 -2.28 -3.55 13.04
C TRP A 170 -1.02 -2.81 13.50
N THR A 171 -0.64 -2.94 14.77
CA THR A 171 0.56 -2.32 15.32
C THR A 171 1.80 -2.91 14.67
N ILE A 172 1.84 -4.24 14.54
CA ILE A 172 2.94 -4.93 13.83
C ILE A 172 3.03 -4.49 12.37
N LEU A 173 1.90 -4.33 11.69
CA LEU A 173 1.87 -3.86 10.30
C LEU A 173 2.41 -2.43 10.20
N LEU A 174 2.01 -1.54 11.12
CA LEU A 174 2.52 -0.17 11.19
C LEU A 174 4.02 -0.12 11.46
N ASP A 175 4.52 -0.95 12.37
CA ASP A 175 5.95 -0.99 12.69
C ASP A 175 6.78 -1.46 11.49
N ARG A 176 6.29 -2.45 10.74
CA ARG A 176 6.92 -2.89 9.48
C ARG A 176 6.89 -1.79 8.42
N LEU A 177 5.76 -1.09 8.28
CA LEU A 177 5.65 0.01 7.34
C LEU A 177 6.64 1.13 7.69
N ARG A 178 6.68 1.53 8.96
CA ARG A 178 7.64 2.54 9.45
C ARG A 178 9.07 2.14 9.17
N ALA A 179 9.44 0.89 9.48
CA ALA A 179 10.77 0.37 9.24
C ALA A 179 11.19 0.49 7.77
N VAL A 180 10.28 0.18 6.84
CA VAL A 180 10.55 0.34 5.40
C VAL A 180 10.69 1.83 5.02
N THR A 181 9.78 2.69 5.50
CA THR A 181 9.79 4.12 5.12
C THR A 181 10.93 4.94 5.72
N GLN A 182 11.45 4.52 6.88
CA GLN A 182 12.51 5.19 7.62
C GLN A 182 13.90 4.59 7.35
N SER A 183 13.99 3.51 6.57
CA SER A 183 15.26 2.92 6.18
C SER A 183 15.98 3.83 5.18
N ASP A 184 16.67 4.83 5.70
CA ASP A 184 17.74 5.51 4.98
C ASP A 184 18.79 4.48 4.55
N GLY A 185 19.41 4.74 3.39
CA GLY A 185 20.49 3.93 2.82
C GLY A 185 21.69 3.77 3.77
N PRO A 186 22.69 2.94 3.39
CA PRO A 186 23.71 2.47 4.31
C PRO A 186 24.44 3.62 5.01
N VAL A 187 24.51 3.54 6.34
CA VAL A 187 25.44 4.36 7.13
C VAL A 187 26.85 3.95 6.73
N VAL A 188 27.48 4.74 5.86
CA VAL A 188 28.92 4.64 5.62
C VAL A 188 29.60 5.07 6.92
N ARG A 189 30.22 4.11 7.60
CA ARG A 189 31.24 4.38 8.62
C ARG A 189 32.61 4.31 7.98
#